data_AF-A0A9X8WMY2-F1
#
_entry.id   AF-A0A9X8WMY2-F1
#
_cell.length_a   1.000
_cell.length_b   1.000
_cell.length_c   1.000
_cell.angle_alpha   90.00
_cell.angle_beta   90.00
_cell.angle_gamma   90.00
#
_symmetry.space_group_name_H-M   'P 1'
#
loop_
_entity.id
_entity.type
_entity.pdbx_description
1 polymer ?
#
loop_
_entity_poly.entity_id
_entity_poly.type
_entity_poly.pdbx_seq_one_letter_code
_entity_poly.pdbx_strand_id
1 'polypeptide(L)' 'METNIKGIYAAGDIATYPGKVKLIAAGFGEAPTAVNNAKSYIDPNARIQPLHSTSIMGEKEKSKVASLT' A
#
# COMPACT_ATOMS: atom_id res chain seq x y z
N MET A 1 -3.32 10.01 1.32
CA MET A 1 -1.93 10.47 1.09
C MET A 1 -1.75 10.98 -0.35
N GLU A 2 -2.81 11.55 -0.94
CA GLU A 2 -2.77 12.14 -2.27
C GLU A 2 -2.42 13.62 -2.15
N THR A 3 -1.70 14.15 -3.13
CA THR A 3 -1.36 15.57 -3.21
C THR A 3 -2.52 16.37 -3.84
N ASN A 4 -2.29 17.65 -4.13
CA ASN A 4 -3.24 18.44 -4.92
C ASN A 4 -3.27 18.03 -6.41
N ILE A 5 -2.29 17.24 -6.87
CA ILE A 5 -2.27 16.69 -8.23
C ILE A 5 -2.78 15.25 -8.16
N LYS A 6 -3.87 14.99 -8.88
CA LYS A 6 -4.51 13.66 -8.89
C LYS A 6 -3.54 12.59 -9.37
N GLY A 7 -3.53 11.45 -8.67
CA GLY A 7 -2.65 10.33 -8.98
C GLY A 7 -1.19 10.53 -8.52
N ILE A 8 -0.84 11.68 -7.93
CA ILE A 8 0.46 11.90 -7.28
C ILE A 8 0.28 11.77 -5.77
N TYR A 9 1.04 10.86 -5.17
CA TYR A 9 0.99 10.54 -3.74
C TYR A 9 2.33 10.82 -3.06
N ALA A 10 2.30 11.14 -1.77
CA ALA A 10 3.48 11.43 -0.97
C ALA A 10 3.44 10.68 0.37
N ALA A 11 4.59 10.18 0.83
CA ALA A 11 4.76 9.52 2.11
C ALA A 11 6.19 9.74 2.64
N GLY A 12 6.38 9.66 3.96
CA GLY A 12 7.67 9.89 4.62
C GLY A 12 7.94 11.37 4.86
N ASP A 13 9.22 11.75 4.88
CA ASP A 13 9.65 13.10 5.27
C ASP A 13 9.25 14.21 4.28
N ILE A 14 8.90 13.83 3.05
CA ILE A 14 8.41 14.75 2.01
C ILE A 14 6.92 15.10 2.20
N ALA A 15 6.16 14.26 2.90
CA ALA A 15 4.75 14.51 3.16
C ALA A 15 4.58 15.55 4.29
N THR A 16 3.66 16.49 4.11
CA THR A 16 3.34 17.54 5.09
C THR A 16 1.83 17.63 5.29
N TYR A 17 1.39 17.57 6.54
CA TYR A 17 0.01 17.76 6.96
C TYR A 17 -0.03 18.10 8.47
N PRO A 18 -1.12 18.67 9.00
CA PRO A 18 -1.21 19.04 10.41
C PRO A 18 -0.91 17.85 11.33
N GLY A 19 0.07 18.01 12.23
CA GLY A 19 0.47 16.97 13.18
C GLY A 19 1.45 15.92 12.63
N LYS A 20 1.99 16.08 11.41
CA LYS A 20 3.03 15.18 10.87
C LYS A 20 4.31 15.26 11.70
N VAL A 21 4.77 14.10 12.17
CA VAL A 21 6.10 13.93 12.78
C VAL A 21 6.98 13.13 11.80
N LYS A 22 8.22 13.59 11.59
CA LYS A 22 9.21 12.96 10.70
C LYS A 22 9.86 11.74 11.37
N LEU A 23 9.08 10.65 11.46
CA LEU A 23 9.51 9.37 12.01
C LEU A 23 9.35 8.28 10.96
N ILE A 24 10.27 7.31 11.00
CA ILE A 24 10.19 6.08 10.21
C ILE A 24 8.84 5.39 10.42
N ALA A 25 8.36 5.31 11.68
CA ALA A 25 7.08 4.72 12.03
C ALA A 25 5.88 5.44 11.36
N ALA A 26 5.93 6.78 11.27
CA ALA A 26 4.89 7.55 10.59
C ALA A 26 4.90 7.25 9.07
N GLY A 27 6.09 7.20 8.47
CA GLY A 27 6.24 6.82 7.06
C GLY A 27 5.66 5.43 6.76
N PHE A 28 5.85 4.46 7.66
CA PHE A 28 5.26 3.12 7.53
C PHE A 28 3.73 3.10 7.64
N GLY A 29 3.11 4.06 8.33
CA GLY A 29 1.65 4.22 8.32
C GLY A 29 1.13 4.88 7.04
N GLU A 30 1.90 5.78 6.46
CA GLU A 30 1.52 6.54 5.26
C GLU A 30 1.68 5.75 3.97
N ALA A 31 2.79 5.01 3.83
CA ALA A 31 3.13 4.33 2.58
C ALA A 31 2.06 3.32 2.12
N PRO A 32 1.49 2.44 2.98
CA PRO A 32 0.40 1.55 2.59
C PRO A 32 -0.83 2.32 2.11
N THR A 33 -1.15 3.44 2.79
CA THR A 33 -2.28 4.30 2.41
C THR A 33 -2.05 4.94 1.04
N ALA A 34 -0.83 5.42 0.75
CA ALA A 34 -0.47 5.96 -0.56
C ALA A 34 -0.58 4.90 -1.67
N VAL A 35 -0.01 3.71 -1.46
CA VAL A 35 -0.01 2.62 -2.44
C VAL A 35 -1.41 2.08 -2.70
N ASN A 36 -2.25 1.90 -1.66
CA ASN A 36 -3.62 1.41 -1.83
C ASN A 36 -4.46 2.39 -2.67
N ASN A 37 -4.35 3.69 -2.40
CA ASN A 37 -5.05 4.70 -3.20
C ASN A 37 -4.51 4.77 -4.64
N ALA A 38 -3.20 4.67 -4.83
CA ALA A 38 -2.60 4.62 -6.15
C ALA A 38 -3.07 3.39 -6.95
N LYS A 39 -3.20 2.22 -6.31
CA LYS A 39 -3.71 1.01 -6.96
C LYS A 39 -5.17 1.19 -7.39
N SER A 40 -6.02 1.75 -6.54
CA SER A 40 -7.42 2.05 -6.89
C SER A 40 -7.54 3.09 -8.00
N TYR A 41 -6.60 4.04 -8.08
CA TYR A 41 -6.56 5.02 -9.17
C TYR A 41 -6.16 4.40 -10.51
N ILE A 42 -5.18 3.49 -10.50
CA ILE A 42 -4.69 2.80 -11.70
C ILE A 42 -5.70 1.74 -12.18
N ASP A 43 -6.33 1.04 -11.24
CA ASP A 43 -7.22 -0.08 -11.50
C ASP A 43 -8.45 0.01 -10.60
N PRO A 44 -9.52 0.71 -11.04
CA PRO A 44 -10.73 0.93 -10.25
C PRO A 44 -11.51 -0.35 -9.91
N ASN A 45 -11.27 -1.43 -10.66
CA ASN A 45 -11.88 -2.74 -10.41
C ASN A 45 -11.06 -3.59 -9.43
N ALA A 46 -9.88 -3.12 -9.02
CA ALA A 46 -9.08 -3.80 -8.02
C ALA A 46 -9.75 -3.77 -6.66
N ARG A 47 -9.57 -4.85 -5.91
CA ARG A 47 -10.04 -4.94 -4.52
C ARG A 47 -9.29 -3.90 -3.66
N ILE A 48 -10.04 -2.93 -3.13
CA ILE A 48 -9.51 -1.80 -2.36
C ILE A 48 -8.96 -2.23 -0.99
N GLN A 49 -9.50 -3.31 -0.42
CA GLN A 49 -9.05 -3.79 0.89
C GLN A 49 -7.77 -4.64 0.76
N PRO A 50 -6.65 -4.19 1.37
CA PRO A 50 -5.43 -4.98 1.41
C PRO A 50 -5.67 -6.27 2.19
N LEU A 51 -5.09 -7.36 1.70
CA LEU A 51 -5.11 -8.65 2.37
C LEU A 51 -4.02 -8.70 3.45
N HIS A 52 -4.22 -9.51 4.49
CA HIS A 52 -3.20 -9.74 5.51
C HIS A 52 -2.02 -10.51 4.90
N SER A 53 -0.79 -10.03 5.15
CA SER A 53 0.43 -10.63 4.57
C SER A 53 0.56 -12.12 4.87
N THR A 54 0.19 -12.55 6.08
CA THR A 54 0.16 -13.95 6.51
C THR A 54 -0.70 -14.82 5.60
N SER A 55 -1.88 -14.33 5.20
CA SER A 55 -2.79 -15.07 4.33
C SER A 55 -2.27 -15.16 2.90
N ILE A 56 -1.73 -14.05 2.36
CA ILE A 56 -1.18 -14.01 1.00
C ILE A 56 0.05 -14.91 0.86
N MET A 57 0.97 -14.87 1.84
CA MET A 57 2.17 -15.70 1.82
C MET A 57 1.84 -17.19 1.84
N GLY A 58 0.88 -17.61 2.67
CA GLY A 58 0.43 -19.01 2.73
C GLY A 58 -0.22 -19.50 1.43
N GLU A 59 -1.00 -18.67 0.74
CA GLU A 59 -1.57 -19.02 -0.57
C GLU A 59 -0.50 -19.11 -1.67
N LYS A 60 0.49 -18.22 -1.64
CA LYS A 60 1.62 -18.23 -2.59
C LYS A 60 2.46 -19.50 -2.43
N GLU A 61 2.72 -19.92 -1.19
CA GLU A 61 3.43 -21.16 -0.90
C GLU A 61 2.68 -22.39 -1.41
N LYS A 62 1.37 -22.49 -1.14
CA LYS A 62 0.54 -23.59 -1.64
C LYS A 62 0.52 -23.65 -3.18
N SER A 63 0.40 -22.51 -3.85
CA SER A 63 0.39 -22.42 -5.32
C SER A 63 1.75 -22.80 -5.94
N LYS A 64 2.85 -22.47 -5.24
CA LYS A 64 4.20 -22.85 -5.67
C LYS A 64 4.45 -24.35 -5.55
N VAL A 65 3.91 -24.99 -4.51
CA VAL A 65 3.99 -26.45 -4.33
C VAL A 65 3.13 -27.17 -5.38
N ALA A 66 1.92 -26.67 -5.64
CA ALA A 66 1.01 -27.26 -6.64
C ALA A 66 1.51 -27.18 -8.09
N SER A 67 2.37 -26.21 -8.42
CA SER A 67 2.97 -26.07 -9.77
C SER A 67 4.22 -26.92 -9.99
N LEU A 68 4.73 -27.56 -8.93
CA LEU A 68 5.90 -28.45 -8.96
C LEU A 68 5.52 -29.95 -9.02
N THR A 69 4.24 -30.27 -9.09
CA THR A 69 3.68 -31.64 -9.14
C THR A 69 2.95 -31.82 -10.47
#